data_AF-A0AAV7RNN7-F1
#
_entry.id   AF-A0AAV7RNN7-F1
#
_cell.length_a   1.000
_cell.length_b   1.000
_cell.length_c   1.000
_cell.angle_alpha   90.00
_cell.angle_beta   90.00
_cell.angle_gamma   90.00
#
_symmetry.space_group_name_H-M   'P 1'
#
loop_
_entity.id
_entity.type
_entity.pdbx_description
1 polymer ?
#
loop_
_entity_poly.entity_id
_entity_poly.type
_entity_poly.pdbx_seq_one_letter_code
_entity_poly.pdbx_strand_id
1 'polypeptide(L)'
;MATLTTPAACGSRASATDARSDTATDCILWEIAAVGCRLEAMDSKITDLCTASHLFRSDFASFHDKVTNLDHRLTEVEGQLAVLPERDSELQFLCAKLTDLEDRSQRDNVRFFGILERKEGTDVRAYPRDLLPELTGLAFSLALEF
;
A
#
# COMPACT_ATOMS: atom_id res chain seq x y z
N MET A 1 -62.00 56.30 84.65
CA MET A 1 -61.97 57.62 84.00
C MET A 1 -61.20 57.45 82.69
N ALA A 2 -61.93 57.41 81.57
CA ALA A 2 -61.83 58.40 80.48
C ALA A 2 -60.59 58.16 79.59
N THR A 3 -60.65 57.96 78.28
CA THR A 3 -61.67 58.28 77.27
C THR A 3 -61.28 57.60 75.94
N LEU A 4 -62.28 57.18 75.17
CA LEU A 4 -62.20 56.88 73.73
C LEU A 4 -61.75 58.11 72.93
N THR A 5 -60.87 57.95 71.93
CA THR A 5 -60.90 58.77 70.71
C THR A 5 -60.13 58.09 69.55
N THR A 6 -60.86 57.60 68.54
CA THR A 6 -60.43 57.53 67.13
C THR A 6 -60.67 58.91 66.51
N PRO A 7 -59.93 59.41 65.48
CA PRO A 7 -60.07 58.89 64.11
C PRO A 7 -58.85 59.09 63.16
N ALA A 8 -59.00 58.58 61.92
CA ALA A 8 -58.30 58.93 60.67
C ALA A 8 -56.81 58.50 60.54
N ALA A 9 -56.28 58.10 59.40
CA ALA A 9 -56.71 58.26 58.01
C ALA A 9 -56.23 57.06 57.17
N CYS A 10 -57.07 56.70 56.21
CA CYS A 10 -56.75 55.84 55.08
C CYS A 10 -55.57 56.44 54.31
N GLY A 11 -54.48 55.69 54.20
CA GLY A 11 -53.24 56.16 53.59
C GLY A 11 -52.36 55.01 53.15
N SER A 12 -52.90 54.11 52.33
CA SER A 12 -52.11 53.10 51.63
C SER A 12 -52.38 53.21 50.14
N ARG A 13 -51.82 54.24 49.52
CA ARG A 13 -51.61 54.29 48.07
C ARG A 13 -50.43 53.35 47.76
N ALA A 14 -50.63 52.06 47.93
CA ALA A 14 -49.71 51.04 47.45
C ALA A 14 -50.14 50.62 46.04
N SER A 15 -49.13 50.47 45.18
CA SER A 15 -49.08 49.49 44.09
C SER A 15 -50.09 49.64 42.93
N ALA A 16 -49.93 50.68 42.11
CA ALA A 16 -50.22 50.55 40.67
C ALA A 16 -48.94 50.62 39.81
N THR A 17 -47.83 51.09 40.39
CA THR A 17 -46.52 51.17 39.72
C THR A 17 -45.67 49.90 39.90
N ASP A 18 -45.82 49.18 41.01
CA ASP A 18 -45.05 47.94 41.26
C ASP A 18 -45.49 46.78 40.36
N ALA A 19 -46.79 46.59 40.15
CA ALA A 19 -47.30 45.54 39.25
C ALA A 19 -46.89 45.74 37.77
N ARG A 20 -46.56 46.98 37.37
CA ARG A 20 -46.13 47.30 36.00
C ARG A 20 -44.61 47.16 35.82
N SER A 21 -43.82 47.31 36.89
CA SER A 21 -42.39 46.96 36.87
C SER A 21 -42.17 45.46 36.92
N ASP A 22 -42.98 44.72 37.68
CA ASP A 22 -42.85 43.27 37.86
C ASP A 22 -43.04 42.51 36.53
N THR A 23 -44.01 42.93 35.72
CA THR A 23 -44.23 42.35 34.38
C THR A 23 -43.08 42.63 33.40
N ALA A 24 -42.45 43.82 33.47
CA ALA A 24 -41.31 44.14 32.62
C ALA A 24 -40.05 43.37 33.05
N THR A 25 -39.83 43.20 34.35
CA THR A 25 -38.73 42.36 34.87
C THR A 25 -38.92 40.89 34.54
N ASP A 26 -40.16 40.38 34.56
CA ASP A 26 -40.46 38.99 34.16
C ASP A 26 -40.21 38.76 32.66
N CYS A 27 -40.56 39.73 31.81
CA CYS A 27 -40.25 39.67 30.38
C CYS A 27 -38.73 39.64 30.12
N ILE A 28 -37.96 40.48 30.82
CA ILE A 28 -36.49 40.50 30.71
C ILE A 28 -35.90 39.18 31.20
N LEU A 29 -36.41 38.62 32.30
CA LEU A 29 -35.95 37.35 32.85
C LEU A 29 -36.16 36.19 31.86
N TRP A 30 -37.31 36.16 31.19
CA TRP A 30 -37.58 35.17 30.14
C TRP A 30 -36.61 35.29 28.95
N GLU A 31 -36.31 36.52 28.51
CA GLU A 31 -35.40 36.75 27.40
C GLU A 31 -33.95 36.37 27.75
N ILE A 32 -33.52 36.66 28.98
CA ILE A 32 -32.22 36.19 29.52
C ILE A 32 -32.18 34.67 29.55
N ALA A 33 -33.24 34.00 30.01
CA ALA A 33 -33.32 32.53 30.02
C ALA A 33 -33.24 31.96 28.59
N ALA A 34 -33.96 32.56 27.63
CA ALA A 34 -33.92 32.15 26.23
C ALA A 34 -32.53 32.33 25.59
N VAL A 35 -31.82 33.42 25.91
CA VAL A 35 -30.43 33.63 25.50
C VAL A 35 -29.51 32.60 26.17
N GLY A 36 -29.72 32.29 27.45
CA GLY A 36 -28.99 31.25 28.17
C GLY A 36 -29.11 29.88 27.49
N CYS A 37 -30.33 29.44 27.17
CA CYS A 37 -30.54 28.18 26.44
C CYS A 37 -29.89 28.17 25.05
N ARG A 38 -29.88 29.31 24.35
CA ARG A 38 -29.19 29.44 23.05
C ARG A 38 -27.67 29.33 23.19
N LEU A 39 -27.11 29.89 24.26
CA LEU A 39 -25.68 29.82 24.56
C LEU A 39 -25.27 28.38 24.88
N GLU A 40 -26.02 27.68 25.71
CA GLU A 40 -25.80 26.26 26.02
C GLU A 40 -25.86 25.39 24.75
N ALA A 41 -26.83 25.65 23.87
CA ALA A 41 -26.94 24.94 22.60
C ALA A 41 -25.77 25.24 21.64
N MET A 42 -25.23 26.46 21.67
CA MET A 42 -24.02 26.80 20.91
C MET A 42 -22.78 26.14 21.50
N ASP A 43 -22.63 26.12 22.82
CA ASP A 43 -21.52 25.46 23.51
C ASP A 43 -21.50 23.96 23.19
N SER A 44 -22.66 23.30 23.22
CA SER A 44 -22.79 21.89 22.80
C SER A 44 -22.31 21.69 21.35
N LYS A 45 -22.74 22.52 20.40
CA LYS A 45 -22.28 22.43 19.00
C LYS A 45 -20.78 22.67 18.86
N ILE A 46 -20.22 23.60 19.63
CA ILE A 46 -18.77 23.87 19.64
C ILE A 46 -18.03 22.64 20.17
N THR A 47 -18.53 22.00 21.23
CA THR A 47 -17.92 20.76 21.75
C THR A 47 -17.97 19.62 20.73
N ASP A 48 -19.10 19.45 20.03
CA ASP A 48 -19.23 18.45 18.97
C ASP A 48 -18.26 18.71 17.82
N LEU A 49 -18.14 19.97 17.37
CA LEU A 49 -17.18 20.35 16.33
C LEU A 49 -15.72 20.12 16.77
N CYS A 50 -15.40 20.42 18.03
CA CYS A 50 -14.08 20.14 18.58
C CYS A 50 -13.77 18.64 18.57
N THR A 51 -14.72 17.79 18.99
CA THR A 51 -14.53 16.33 18.97
C THR A 51 -14.37 15.80 17.54
N ALA A 52 -15.20 16.24 16.60
CA ALA A 52 -15.07 15.88 15.19
C ALA A 52 -13.72 16.31 14.60
N SER A 53 -13.26 17.52 14.93
CA SER A 53 -11.95 18.01 14.49
C SER A 53 -10.80 17.16 15.04
N HIS A 54 -10.87 16.72 16.30
CA HIS A 54 -9.89 15.82 16.88
C HIS A 54 -9.85 14.45 16.21
N LEU A 55 -11.02 13.88 15.87
CA LEU A 55 -11.11 12.63 15.13
C LEU A 55 -10.51 12.77 13.74
N PHE A 56 -10.86 13.83 13.00
CA PHE A 56 -10.27 14.08 11.68
C PHE A 56 -8.76 14.22 11.74
N ARG A 57 -8.22 14.90 12.76
CA ARG A 57 -6.76 15.01 12.94
C ARG A 57 -6.12 13.65 13.19
N SER A 58 -6.75 12.81 13.98
CA SER A 58 -6.28 11.44 14.26
C SER A 58 -6.29 10.58 12.99
N ASP A 59 -7.39 10.60 12.23
CA ASP A 59 -7.50 9.85 10.98
C ASP A 59 -6.50 10.35 9.94
N PHE A 60 -6.31 11.67 9.85
CA PHE A 60 -5.33 12.27 8.97
C PHE A 60 -3.90 11.85 9.31
N ALA A 61 -3.54 11.80 10.59
CA ALA A 61 -2.25 11.27 11.03
C ALA A 61 -2.09 9.79 10.63
N SER A 62 -3.13 8.96 10.84
CA SER A 62 -3.11 7.56 10.42
C SER A 62 -2.94 7.40 8.90
N PHE A 63 -3.62 8.24 8.10
CA PHE A 63 -3.45 8.22 6.65
C PHE A 63 -2.05 8.67 6.23
N HIS A 64 -1.50 9.69 6.87
CA HIS A 64 -0.14 10.12 6.63
C HIS A 64 0.86 8.98 6.86
N ASP A 65 0.76 8.28 7.99
CA ASP A 65 1.62 7.13 8.30
C ASP A 65 1.49 5.97 7.29
N LYS A 66 0.26 5.74 6.80
CA LYS A 66 0.02 4.73 5.76
C LYS A 66 0.65 5.13 4.43
N VAL A 67 0.54 6.39 4.05
CA VAL A 67 1.11 6.92 2.80
C VAL A 67 2.64 6.87 2.84
N THR A 68 3.26 7.29 3.94
CA THR A 68 4.73 7.23 4.08
C THR A 68 5.25 5.80 4.06
N ASN A 69 4.54 4.85 4.69
CA ASN A 69 4.89 3.43 4.60
C ASN A 69 4.74 2.86 3.18
N LEU A 70 3.68 3.26 2.46
CA LEU A 70 3.50 2.85 1.06
C LEU A 70 4.61 3.42 0.17
N ASP A 71 5.01 4.67 0.39
CA ASP A 71 6.09 5.34 -0.35
C ASP A 71 7.45 4.65 -0.15
N HIS A 72 7.75 4.26 1.10
CA HIS A 72 8.95 3.47 1.39
C HIS A 72 8.92 2.11 0.67
N ARG A 73 7.79 1.39 0.74
CA ARG A 73 7.64 0.08 0.07
C ARG A 73 7.73 0.21 -1.45
N LEU A 74 7.18 1.29 -2.02
CA LEU A 74 7.29 1.58 -3.45
C LEU A 74 8.76 1.79 -3.84
N THR A 75 9.49 2.61 -3.09
CA THR A 75 10.92 2.87 -3.31
C THR A 75 11.75 1.59 -3.26
N GLU A 76 11.45 0.70 -2.31
CA GLU A 76 12.13 -0.60 -2.20
C GLU A 76 11.86 -1.50 -3.41
N VAL A 77 10.61 -1.61 -3.85
CA VAL A 77 10.22 -2.41 -5.03
C VAL A 77 10.83 -1.83 -6.30
N GLU A 78 10.83 -0.51 -6.46
CA GLU A 78 11.47 0.16 -7.59
C GLU A 78 12.98 -0.10 -7.61
N GLY A 79 13.63 -0.07 -6.45
CA GLY A 79 15.04 -0.41 -6.32
C GLY A 79 15.34 -1.86 -6.72
N GLN A 80 14.50 -2.82 -6.30
CA GLN A 80 14.63 -4.22 -6.70
C GLN A 80 14.43 -4.40 -8.21
N LEU A 81 13.43 -3.72 -8.79
CA LEU A 81 13.11 -3.78 -10.21
C LEU A 81 14.23 -3.17 -11.08
N ALA A 82 14.93 -2.15 -10.59
CA ALA A 82 16.05 -1.53 -11.30
C ALA A 82 17.23 -2.48 -11.53
N VAL A 83 17.39 -3.53 -10.71
CA VAL A 83 18.48 -4.51 -10.81
C VAL A 83 18.15 -5.66 -11.78
N LEU A 84 16.87 -5.93 -12.03
CA LEU A 84 16.44 -7.03 -12.90
C LEU A 84 16.97 -6.94 -14.34
N PRO A 85 16.98 -5.76 -15.01
CA PRO A 85 17.55 -5.64 -16.36
C PRO A 85 19.03 -6.01 -16.43
N GLU A 86 19.81 -5.68 -15.40
CA GLU A 86 21.24 -6.02 -15.33
C GLU A 86 21.42 -7.54 -15.22
N ARG A 87 20.65 -8.19 -14.33
CA ARG A 87 20.63 -9.65 -14.17
C ARG A 87 20.21 -10.36 -15.46
N ASP A 88 19.19 -9.86 -16.15
CA ASP A 88 18.75 -10.43 -17.43
C ASP A 88 19.83 -10.32 -18.51
N SER A 89 20.53 -9.19 -18.57
CA SER A 89 21.64 -9.01 -19.52
C SER A 89 22.81 -9.97 -19.21
N GLU A 90 23.10 -10.19 -17.93
CA GLU A 90 24.12 -11.13 -17.46
C GLU A 90 23.74 -12.58 -17.83
N LEU A 91 22.48 -12.97 -17.64
CA LEU A 91 21.97 -14.27 -18.03
C LEU A 91 22.04 -14.49 -19.55
N GLN A 92 21.65 -13.50 -20.35
CA GLN A 92 21.76 -13.58 -21.80
C GLN A 92 23.22 -13.77 -22.25
N PHE A 93 24.15 -13.04 -21.64
CA PHE A 93 25.58 -13.18 -21.91
C PHE A 93 26.09 -14.58 -21.54
N LEU A 94 25.72 -15.09 -20.36
CA LEU A 94 26.09 -16.44 -19.92
C LEU A 94 25.52 -17.52 -20.85
N CYS A 95 24.26 -17.40 -21.26
CA CYS A 95 23.64 -18.33 -22.20
C CYS A 95 24.38 -18.35 -23.54
N ALA A 96 24.68 -17.18 -24.11
CA ALA A 96 25.42 -17.10 -25.37
C ALA A 96 26.81 -17.76 -25.26
N LYS A 97 27.50 -17.55 -24.13
CA LYS A 97 28.80 -18.18 -23.86
C LYS A 97 28.69 -19.69 -23.72
N LEU A 98 27.63 -20.18 -23.07
CA LEU A 98 27.39 -21.61 -22.91
C LEU A 98 27.13 -22.27 -24.26
N THR A 99 26.33 -21.64 -25.13
CA THR A 99 26.11 -22.12 -26.51
C THR A 99 27.41 -22.16 -27.31
N ASP A 100 28.24 -21.12 -27.27
CA ASP A 100 29.56 -21.12 -27.95
C ASP A 100 30.48 -22.25 -27.44
N LEU A 101 30.48 -22.50 -26.13
CA LEU A 101 31.26 -23.61 -25.56
C LEU A 101 30.71 -24.98 -25.97
N GLU A 102 29.39 -25.14 -25.99
CA GLU A 102 28.75 -26.37 -26.44
C GLU A 102 29.05 -26.66 -27.91
N ASP A 103 28.94 -25.65 -28.77
CA ASP A 103 29.25 -25.77 -30.20
C ASP A 103 30.73 -26.13 -30.43
N ARG A 104 31.65 -25.55 -29.65
CA ARG A 104 33.08 -25.91 -29.71
C ARG A 104 33.33 -27.33 -29.24
N SER A 105 32.67 -27.74 -28.15
CA SER A 105 32.82 -29.10 -27.62
C SER A 105 32.25 -30.15 -28.57
N GLN A 106 31.21 -29.83 -29.34
CA GLN A 106 30.58 -30.75 -30.28
C GLN A 106 31.16 -30.66 -31.70
N ARG A 107 32.05 -29.70 -31.98
CA ARG A 107 32.59 -29.45 -33.33
C ARG A 107 33.20 -30.69 -33.99
N ASP A 108 33.91 -31.49 -33.20
CA ASP A 108 34.62 -32.69 -33.68
C ASP A 108 33.80 -33.97 -33.49
N ASN A 109 32.59 -33.87 -32.94
CA ASN A 109 31.71 -35.00 -32.71
C ASN A 109 30.89 -35.29 -33.96
N VAL A 110 31.03 -36.50 -34.50
CA VAL A 110 30.20 -36.98 -35.62
C VAL A 110 29.08 -37.85 -35.08
N ARG A 111 27.83 -37.55 -35.48
CA ARG A 111 26.66 -38.36 -35.12
C ARG A 111 26.30 -39.27 -36.30
N PHE A 112 26.36 -40.58 -36.08
CA PHE A 112 25.92 -41.55 -37.07
C PHE A 112 24.43 -41.86 -36.88
N PHE A 113 23.64 -41.67 -37.93
CA PHE A 113 22.21 -42.00 -37.94
C PHE A 113 21.94 -43.20 -38.86
N GLY A 114 20.98 -44.03 -38.50
CA GLY A 114 20.54 -45.16 -39.34
C GLY A 114 21.42 -46.41 -39.30
N ILE A 115 22.40 -46.48 -38.38
CA ILE A 115 23.12 -47.73 -38.10
C ILE A 115 22.15 -48.68 -37.39
N LEU A 116 21.94 -49.87 -37.94
CA LEU A 116 21.16 -50.93 -37.29
C LEU A 116 21.93 -51.45 -36.06
N GLU A 117 21.23 -51.58 -34.93
CA GLU A 117 21.83 -52.08 -33.69
C GLU A 117 22.56 -53.42 -33.90
N ARG A 118 23.74 -53.57 -33.27
CA ARG A 118 24.62 -54.77 -33.31
C ARG A 118 25.36 -55.04 -34.62
N LYS A 119 25.35 -54.13 -35.59
CA LYS A 119 26.23 -54.21 -36.78
C LYS A 119 27.72 -54.04 -36.46
N GLU A 120 28.02 -53.45 -35.31
CA GLU A 120 29.37 -53.13 -34.83
C GLU A 120 30.15 -54.36 -34.31
N GLY A 121 29.46 -55.46 -33.99
CA GLY A 121 30.08 -56.63 -33.37
C GLY A 121 30.61 -56.34 -31.95
N THR A 122 31.75 -56.93 -31.59
CA THR A 122 32.36 -56.82 -30.24
C THR A 122 33.28 -55.59 -30.10
N ASP A 123 33.74 -55.00 -31.20
CA ASP A 123 34.67 -53.86 -31.19
C ASP A 123 34.14 -52.65 -31.98
N VAL A 124 33.65 -51.67 -31.22
CA VAL A 124 33.02 -50.43 -31.72
C VAL A 124 34.01 -49.56 -32.50
N ARG A 125 35.34 -49.70 -32.30
CA ARG A 125 36.35 -48.88 -33.00
C ARG A 125 36.76 -49.45 -34.36
N ALA A 126 36.61 -50.75 -34.56
CA ALA A 126 36.92 -51.42 -35.81
C ALA A 126 35.87 -51.10 -36.87
N TYR A 127 34.59 -51.10 -36.48
CA TYR A 127 33.46 -50.85 -37.37
C TYR A 127 33.57 -49.56 -38.23
N PRO A 128 33.85 -48.36 -37.67
CA PRO A 128 34.00 -47.16 -38.49
C PRO A 128 35.24 -47.17 -39.38
N ARG A 129 36.31 -47.91 -39.03
CA ARG A 129 37.50 -48.01 -39.90
C ARG A 129 37.23 -48.76 -41.19
N ASP A 130 36.34 -49.75 -41.14
CA ASP A 130 35.97 -50.54 -42.32
C ASP A 130 34.86 -49.85 -43.12
N LEU A 131 33.92 -49.18 -42.44
CA LEU A 131 32.77 -48.51 -43.06
C LEU A 131 33.13 -47.19 -43.77
N LEU A 132 34.03 -46.38 -43.19
CA LEU A 132 34.37 -45.06 -43.76
C LEU A 132 35.04 -45.14 -45.15
N PRO A 133 36.01 -46.04 -45.42
CA PRO A 133 36.58 -46.23 -46.76
C PRO A 133 35.54 -46.71 -47.77
N GLU A 134 34.61 -47.59 -47.36
CA GLU A 134 33.55 -48.13 -48.23
C GLU A 134 32.57 -47.02 -48.66
N LEU A 135 32.21 -46.12 -47.74
CA LEU A 135 31.28 -45.02 -48.03
C LEU A 135 31.93 -43.86 -48.80
N THR A 136 33.20 -43.56 -48.54
CA THR A 136 33.87 -42.38 -49.12
C THR A 136 34.66 -42.68 -50.39
N GLY A 137 34.94 -43.96 -50.69
CA GLY A 137 35.75 -44.39 -51.83
C GLY A 137 37.24 -43.97 -51.72
N LEU A 138 37.64 -43.38 -50.59
CA LEU A 138 39.01 -43.00 -50.29
C LEU A 138 39.66 -44.13 -49.49
N ALA A 139 40.70 -44.73 -50.04
CA ALA A 139 41.54 -45.65 -49.28
C ALA A 139 42.33 -44.83 -48.24
N PHE A 140 41.90 -44.87 -46.98
CA PHE A 140 42.64 -44.28 -45.87
C PHE A 140 43.90 -45.12 -45.60
N SER A 141 44.99 -44.80 -46.29
CA SER A 141 46.28 -45.49 -46.18
C SER A 141 47.19 -44.97 -45.06
N LEU A 142 46.64 -44.20 -44.12
CA LEU A 142 47.39 -43.68 -42.99
C LEU A 142 47.02 -44.44 -41.71
N ALA A 143 48.00 -45.19 -41.21
CA ALA A 143 48.04 -45.73 -39.87
C ALA A 143 47.79 -44.59 -38.87
N LEU A 144 46.55 -44.49 -38.39
CA LEU A 144 46.22 -43.76 -37.17
C LEU A 144 46.70 -44.62 -36.00
N GLU A 145 48.00 -44.50 -35.69
CA GLU A 145 48.52 -44.86 -34.37
C GLU A 145 47.95 -43.87 -33.36
N PHE A 146 47.04 -44.36 -32.54
CA PHE A 146 46.60 -43.73 -31.30
C PHE A 146 47.47 -44.22 -30.14
#